data_AF-A0AA46AFI0-F1
#
_entry.id   AF-A0AA46AFI0-F1
#
_cell.length_a   1.000
_cell.length_b   1.000
_cell.length_c   1.000
_cell.angle_alpha   90.00
_cell.angle_beta   90.00
_cell.angle_gamma   90.00
#
_symmetry.space_group_name_H-M   'P 1'
#
loop_
_entity.id
_entity.type
_entity.pdbx_description
1 polymer ?
#
loop_
_entity_poly.entity_id
_entity_poly.type
_entity_poly.pdbx_seq_one_letter_code
_entity_poly.pdbx_strand_id
1 'polypeptide(L)'
;MVKKMMVDHEAFLKGIKQALYRADNQGLQELFPILKEYPHLKDHTGRFLFFQSKEKKQDYVDNLRQIDINSPEYHKMLGLLLGYPPKAVDFYVRKCTDRSLAEVSIGLGYSGVRCVCDVRELIENTIWLWDTYQLDEELRLMVEGEFIYVSYRNMEELKNVQASLLQRIAVTV
;
A
#
# COMPACT_ATOMS: atom_id res chain seq x y z
N MET A 1 11.82 -18.77 12.57
CA MET A 1 12.32 -18.46 11.20
C MET A 1 11.62 -17.20 10.77
N VAL A 2 12.34 -16.09 10.57
CA VAL A 2 11.76 -14.80 10.17
C VAL A 2 11.18 -14.96 8.76
N LYS A 3 9.86 -14.83 8.59
CA LYS A 3 9.22 -14.94 7.27
C LYS A 3 9.23 -13.57 6.60
N LYS A 4 10.25 -13.38 5.77
CA LYS A 4 10.50 -12.16 5.00
C LYS A 4 9.24 -11.74 4.24
N MET A 5 8.85 -10.48 4.39
CA MET A 5 7.73 -9.88 3.67
C MET A 5 7.94 -9.97 2.15
N MET A 6 6.92 -10.47 1.45
CA MET A 6 6.87 -10.54 -0.01
C MET A 6 6.93 -9.14 -0.64
N VAL A 7 7.64 -9.01 -1.76
CA VAL A 7 7.68 -7.74 -2.52
C VAL A 7 6.50 -7.62 -3.48
N ASP A 8 6.21 -6.39 -3.91
CA ASP A 8 5.01 -6.03 -4.67
C ASP A 8 4.81 -6.84 -5.97
N HIS A 9 5.86 -7.01 -6.76
CA HIS A 9 5.79 -7.74 -8.01
C HIS A 9 5.65 -9.26 -7.81
N GLU A 10 6.24 -9.84 -6.76
CA GLU A 10 6.02 -11.25 -6.42
C GLU A 10 4.56 -11.49 -6.02
N ALA A 11 3.99 -10.60 -5.22
CA ALA A 11 2.58 -10.70 -4.82
C ALA A 11 1.64 -10.52 -6.02
N PHE A 12 1.99 -9.67 -6.99
CA PHE A 12 1.28 -9.58 -8.26
C PHE A 12 1.42 -10.88 -9.08
N LEU A 13 2.62 -11.39 -9.31
CA LEU A 13 2.82 -12.61 -10.12
C LEU A 13 2.16 -13.85 -9.52
N LYS A 14 1.94 -13.88 -8.20
CA LYS A 14 1.20 -14.94 -7.49
C LYS A 14 -0.33 -14.75 -7.47
N GLY A 15 -0.86 -13.69 -8.08
CA GLY A 15 -2.30 -13.40 -8.07
C GLY A 15 -2.85 -12.82 -6.75
N ILE A 16 -1.98 -12.55 -5.77
CA ILE A 16 -2.36 -12.02 -4.46
C ILE A 16 -2.79 -10.54 -4.59
N LYS A 17 -2.03 -9.76 -5.37
CA LYS A 17 -2.39 -8.37 -5.71
C LYS A 17 -3.11 -8.30 -7.04
N GLN A 18 -4.18 -7.50 -7.08
CA GLN A 18 -4.99 -7.32 -8.28
C GLN A 18 -4.35 -6.41 -9.33
N ALA A 19 -3.47 -5.51 -8.89
CA ALA A 19 -2.75 -4.58 -9.74
C ALA A 19 -1.34 -4.29 -9.21
N LEU A 20 -0.46 -3.85 -10.11
CA LEU A 20 0.91 -3.45 -9.82
C LEU A 20 1.20 -2.11 -10.47
N TYR A 21 1.65 -1.14 -9.67
CA TYR A 21 1.97 0.21 -10.13
C TYR A 21 3.46 0.50 -9.98
N ARG A 22 4.17 0.78 -11.08
CA ARG A 22 5.64 0.85 -11.12
C ARG A 22 6.10 2.01 -11.99
N ALA A 23 7.16 2.68 -11.53
CA ALA A 23 7.89 3.64 -12.35
C ALA A 23 8.68 2.92 -13.45
N ASP A 24 8.84 3.59 -14.58
CA ASP A 24 9.70 3.14 -15.67
C ASP A 24 11.17 3.34 -15.26
N ASN A 25 11.75 2.32 -14.62
CA ASN A 25 13.11 2.31 -14.09
C ASN A 25 13.77 0.95 -14.32
N GLN A 26 15.06 0.81 -13.99
CA GLN A 26 15.80 -0.44 -14.18
C GLN A 26 15.11 -1.66 -13.54
N GLY A 27 14.57 -1.51 -12.33
CA GLY A 27 13.85 -2.58 -11.65
C GLY A 27 12.50 -2.95 -12.29
N LEU A 28 11.93 -2.11 -13.15
CA LEU A 28 10.84 -2.52 -14.04
C LEU A 28 11.38 -3.20 -15.29
N GLN A 29 12.45 -2.69 -15.90
CA GLN A 29 13.02 -3.23 -17.14
C GLN A 29 13.41 -4.71 -17.01
N GLU A 30 13.95 -5.12 -15.85
CA GLU A 30 14.26 -6.53 -15.55
C GLU A 30 13.00 -7.42 -15.49
N LEU A 31 11.87 -6.88 -15.02
CA LEU A 31 10.60 -7.61 -14.90
C LEU A 31 9.70 -7.47 -16.13
N PHE A 32 9.94 -6.47 -16.98
CA PHE A 32 9.08 -6.10 -18.09
C PHE A 32 8.85 -7.23 -19.10
N PRO A 33 9.82 -8.10 -19.43
CA PRO A 33 9.59 -9.25 -20.30
C PRO A 33 8.47 -10.18 -19.82
N ILE A 34 8.25 -10.26 -18.50
CA ILE A 34 7.19 -11.05 -17.88
C ILE A 34 5.91 -10.20 -17.76
N LEU A 35 6.04 -8.98 -17.25
CA LEU A 35 4.88 -8.11 -16.95
C LEU A 35 4.16 -7.61 -18.20
N LYS A 36 4.83 -7.48 -19.34
CA LYS A 36 4.20 -7.02 -20.59
C LYS A 36 3.09 -7.94 -21.10
N GLU A 37 3.11 -9.21 -20.71
CA GLU A 37 2.09 -10.20 -21.04
C GLU A 37 0.77 -9.97 -20.27
N TYR A 38 0.85 -9.23 -19.15
CA TYR A 38 -0.33 -8.81 -18.40
C TYR A 38 -0.96 -7.56 -19.03
N PRO A 39 -2.30 -7.41 -18.98
CA PRO A 39 -2.97 -6.17 -19.35
C PRO A 39 -2.38 -4.99 -18.58
N HIS A 40 -1.99 -3.93 -19.29
CA HIS A 40 -1.37 -2.76 -18.68
C HIS A 40 -1.69 -1.47 -19.41
N LEU A 41 -1.44 -0.34 -18.76
CA LEU A 41 -1.44 1.00 -19.34
C LEU A 41 -0.27 1.81 -18.77
N LYS A 42 0.12 2.87 -19.48
CA LYS A 42 0.93 3.95 -18.91
C LYS A 42 -0.03 5.06 -18.47
N ASP A 43 0.12 5.53 -17.24
CA ASP A 43 -0.66 6.67 -16.73
C ASP A 43 -0.06 8.01 -17.20
N HIS A 44 -0.70 9.12 -16.79
CA HIS A 44 -0.25 10.48 -17.12
C HIS A 44 1.11 10.85 -16.52
N THR A 45 1.59 10.10 -15.53
CA THR A 45 2.92 10.28 -14.92
C THR A 45 4.00 9.44 -15.61
N GLY A 46 3.64 8.68 -16.65
CA GLY A 46 4.53 7.76 -17.35
C GLY A 46 4.79 6.45 -16.59
N ARG A 47 4.07 6.20 -15.50
CA ARG A 47 4.17 4.97 -14.71
C ARG A 47 3.29 3.89 -15.30
N PHE A 48 3.74 2.64 -15.19
CA PHE A 48 2.96 1.50 -15.63
C PHE A 48 2.03 1.02 -14.54
N LEU A 49 0.79 0.74 -14.94
CA LEU A 49 -0.21 0.05 -14.13
C LEU A 49 -0.57 -1.26 -14.83
N PHE A 50 -0.20 -2.38 -14.20
CA PHE A 50 -0.48 -3.74 -14.66
C PHE A 50 -1.66 -4.33 -13.89
N PHE A 51 -2.44 -5.19 -14.54
CA PHE A 51 -3.67 -5.78 -14.02
C PHE A 51 -3.66 -7.30 -14.20
N GLN A 52 -4.32 -8.03 -13.30
CA GLN A 52 -4.46 -9.50 -13.43
C GLN A 52 -5.31 -9.95 -14.62
N SER A 53 -6.24 -9.12 -15.09
CA SER A 53 -7.15 -9.47 -16.19
C SER A 53 -7.53 -8.25 -17.05
N LYS A 54 -7.98 -8.53 -18.27
CA LYS A 54 -8.44 -7.49 -19.21
C LYS A 54 -9.69 -6.77 -18.67
N GLU A 55 -10.56 -7.51 -18.00
CA GLU A 55 -11.76 -7.00 -17.33
C GLU A 55 -11.39 -5.96 -16.26
N LYS A 56 -10.48 -6.29 -15.33
CA LYS A 56 -10.04 -5.34 -14.30
C LYS A 56 -9.42 -4.07 -14.88
N LYS A 57 -8.66 -4.20 -15.97
CA LYS A 57 -8.12 -3.04 -16.69
C LYS A 57 -9.26 -2.20 -17.27
N GLN A 58 -10.25 -2.83 -17.88
CA GLN A 58 -11.37 -2.13 -18.51
C GLN A 58 -12.23 -1.41 -17.47
N ASP A 59 -12.57 -2.07 -16.36
CA ASP A 59 -13.29 -1.47 -15.24
C ASP A 59 -12.57 -0.22 -14.71
N TYR A 60 -11.25 -0.29 -14.55
CA TYR A 60 -10.46 0.86 -14.12
C TYR A 60 -10.52 2.02 -15.13
N VAL A 61 -10.38 1.73 -16.43
CA VAL A 61 -10.42 2.75 -17.48
C VAL A 61 -11.79 3.42 -17.55
N ASP A 62 -12.87 2.65 -17.42
CA ASP A 62 -14.23 3.19 -17.49
C ASP A 62 -14.58 4.07 -16.28
N ASN A 63 -14.12 3.69 -15.08
CA ASN A 63 -14.23 4.55 -13.89
C ASN A 63 -13.35 5.80 -14.00
N LEU A 64 -12.12 5.68 -14.51
CA LEU A 64 -11.19 6.81 -14.64
C LEU A 64 -11.72 7.91 -15.57
N ARG A 65 -12.49 7.58 -16.60
CA ARG A 65 -13.11 8.57 -17.51
C ARG A 65 -14.05 9.55 -16.82
N GLN A 66 -14.53 9.21 -15.63
CA GLN A 66 -15.48 10.00 -14.86
C GLN A 66 -14.79 10.80 -13.73
N ILE A 67 -13.47 10.67 -13.60
CA ILE A 67 -12.70 11.19 -12.48
C ILE A 67 -11.59 12.10 -13.00
N ASP A 68 -11.48 13.29 -12.40
CA ASP A 68 -10.39 14.21 -12.71
C ASP A 68 -9.05 13.62 -12.25
N ILE A 69 -8.06 13.67 -13.14
CA ILE A 69 -6.73 13.15 -12.85
C ILE A 69 -6.09 13.94 -11.70
N ASN A 70 -5.47 13.24 -10.74
CA ASN A 70 -4.89 13.79 -9.50
C ASN A 70 -5.91 14.38 -8.50
N SER A 71 -7.21 14.16 -8.71
CA SER A 71 -8.21 14.47 -7.68
C SER A 71 -8.09 13.54 -6.45
N PRO A 72 -8.67 13.93 -5.30
CA PRO A 72 -8.89 13.02 -4.18
C PRO A 72 -9.51 11.67 -4.59
N GLU A 73 -10.49 11.70 -5.47
CA GLU A 73 -11.20 10.54 -6.00
C GLU A 73 -10.28 9.64 -6.83
N TYR A 74 -9.39 10.24 -7.64
CA TYR A 74 -8.35 9.51 -8.37
C TYR A 74 -7.41 8.76 -7.43
N HIS A 75 -6.90 9.44 -6.41
CA HIS A 75 -6.00 8.82 -5.43
C HIS A 75 -6.70 7.72 -4.63
N LYS A 76 -7.98 7.92 -4.30
CA LYS A 76 -8.80 6.92 -3.64
C LYS A 76 -8.98 5.66 -4.49
N MET A 77 -9.40 5.83 -5.74
CA MET A 77 -9.59 4.73 -6.69
C MET A 77 -8.28 3.95 -6.90
N LEU A 78 -7.17 4.65 -7.13
CA LEU A 78 -5.87 4.02 -7.35
C LEU A 78 -5.40 3.24 -6.10
N GLY A 79 -5.53 3.82 -4.91
CA GLY A 79 -5.13 3.15 -3.67
C GLY A 79 -5.92 1.86 -3.41
N LEU A 80 -7.24 1.88 -3.64
CA LEU A 80 -8.10 0.70 -3.49
C LEU A 80 -7.77 -0.37 -4.54
N LEU A 81 -7.54 0.02 -5.80
CA LEU A 81 -7.09 -0.91 -6.85
C LEU A 81 -5.79 -1.62 -6.47
N LEU A 82 -4.86 -0.89 -5.84
CA LEU A 82 -3.58 -1.44 -5.37
C LEU A 82 -3.71 -2.30 -4.11
N GLY A 83 -4.94 -2.50 -3.61
CA GLY A 83 -5.23 -3.35 -2.46
C GLY A 83 -4.77 -2.74 -1.14
N TYR A 84 -4.80 -1.42 -1.02
CA TYR A 84 -4.49 -0.74 0.23
C TYR A 84 -5.71 -0.75 1.17
N PRO A 85 -5.48 -0.75 2.50
CA PRO A 85 -6.56 -0.61 3.46
C PRO A 85 -7.38 0.66 3.20
N PRO A 86 -8.72 0.62 3.23
CA PRO A 86 -9.55 1.79 2.96
C PRO A 86 -9.24 3.00 3.86
N LYS A 87 -8.97 2.77 5.16
CA LYS A 87 -8.60 3.87 6.08
C LYS A 87 -7.25 4.49 5.74
N ALA A 88 -6.25 3.69 5.36
CA ALA A 88 -4.97 4.18 4.86
C ALA A 88 -5.13 5.03 3.58
N VAL A 89 -6.03 4.63 2.69
CA VAL A 89 -6.36 5.41 1.48
C VAL A 89 -6.99 6.76 1.84
N ASP A 90 -8.00 6.76 2.71
CA ASP A 90 -8.66 8.00 3.16
C ASP A 90 -7.68 8.92 3.93
N PHE A 91 -6.76 8.35 4.71
CA PHE A 91 -5.67 9.10 5.34
C PHE A 91 -4.73 9.74 4.30
N TYR A 92 -4.27 8.98 3.30
CA TYR A 92 -3.40 9.51 2.26
C TYR A 92 -4.03 10.70 1.53
N VAL A 93 -5.31 10.58 1.16
CA VAL A 93 -6.06 11.65 0.49
C VAL A 93 -6.11 12.91 1.36
N ARG A 94 -6.42 12.79 2.66
CA ARG A 94 -6.39 13.93 3.60
C ARG A 94 -5.00 14.55 3.71
N LYS A 95 -3.96 13.71 3.80
CA LYS A 95 -2.56 14.13 3.93
C LYS A 95 -2.05 14.91 2.70
N CYS A 96 -2.59 14.65 1.51
CA CYS A 96 -2.26 15.43 0.30
C CYS A 96 -2.60 16.92 0.45
N THR A 97 -3.58 17.27 1.29
CA THR A 97 -4.00 18.66 1.52
C THR A 97 -3.63 19.20 2.90
N ASP A 98 -3.47 18.33 3.90
CA ASP A 98 -3.13 18.71 5.27
C ASP A 98 -1.72 18.25 5.66
N ARG A 99 -0.80 19.21 5.71
CA ARG A 99 0.61 18.95 6.05
C ARG A 99 0.82 18.56 7.51
N SER A 100 -0.09 18.92 8.42
CA SER A 100 0.03 18.56 9.85
C SER A 100 -0.02 17.04 10.06
N LEU A 101 -0.65 16.32 9.12
CA LEU A 101 -0.73 14.85 9.15
C LEU A 101 0.62 14.15 8.87
N ALA A 102 1.69 14.90 8.55
CA ALA A 102 3.01 14.32 8.40
C ALA A 102 3.54 13.70 9.71
N GLU A 103 3.23 14.30 10.87
CA GLU A 103 3.73 13.88 12.19
C GLU A 103 3.16 12.54 12.66
N VAL A 104 1.95 12.20 12.20
CA VAL A 104 1.24 10.97 12.55
C VAL A 104 1.35 9.90 11.45
N SER A 105 2.09 10.19 10.39
CA SER A 105 2.21 9.32 9.21
C SER A 105 3.29 8.27 9.42
N ILE A 106 2.92 7.00 9.30
CA ILE A 106 3.86 5.88 9.29
C ILE A 106 3.72 5.06 7.99
N GLY A 107 4.80 4.42 7.57
CA GLY A 107 4.75 3.46 6.47
C GLY A 107 4.27 2.09 6.96
N LEU A 108 3.45 1.42 6.15
CA LEU A 108 2.86 0.12 6.45
C LEU A 108 3.11 -0.83 5.27
N GLY A 109 3.65 -2.02 5.55
CA GLY A 109 3.96 -3.03 4.55
C GLY A 109 3.59 -4.44 4.98
N TYR A 110 2.96 -5.19 4.08
CA TYR A 110 2.58 -6.59 4.29
C TYR A 110 2.19 -7.22 2.94
N SER A 111 2.66 -8.44 2.64
CA SER A 111 2.25 -9.21 1.45
C SER A 111 2.29 -8.42 0.13
N GLY A 112 3.39 -7.69 -0.12
CA GLY A 112 3.56 -6.86 -1.31
C GLY A 112 2.75 -5.56 -1.33
N VAL A 113 1.92 -5.28 -0.32
CA VAL A 113 1.35 -3.95 -0.07
C VAL A 113 2.39 -3.07 0.61
N ARG A 114 2.50 -1.82 0.15
CA ARG A 114 3.27 -0.75 0.80
C ARG A 114 2.45 0.53 0.67
N CYS A 115 2.04 1.09 1.80
CA CYS A 115 1.24 2.31 1.87
C CYS A 115 1.66 3.14 3.08
N VAL A 116 1.02 4.29 3.27
CA VAL A 116 1.15 5.10 4.50
C VAL A 116 -0.19 5.11 5.22
N CYS A 117 -0.17 5.15 6.55
CA CYS A 117 -1.37 5.28 7.36
C CYS A 117 -1.13 6.20 8.55
N ASP A 118 -2.24 6.59 9.20
CA ASP A 118 -2.22 7.23 10.50
C ASP A 118 -1.84 6.22 11.57
N VAL A 119 -0.86 6.54 12.42
CA VAL A 119 -0.48 5.70 13.55
C VAL A 119 -1.66 5.40 14.48
N ARG A 120 -2.63 6.31 14.61
CA ARG A 120 -3.84 6.12 15.44
C ARG A 120 -4.76 5.03 14.86
N GLU A 121 -4.68 4.80 13.55
CA GLU A 121 -5.46 3.81 12.80
C GLU A 121 -4.63 2.53 12.51
N LEU A 122 -3.41 2.40 13.05
CA LEU A 122 -2.48 1.30 12.76
C LEU A 122 -3.11 -0.09 12.97
N ILE A 123 -3.81 -0.28 14.09
CA ILE A 123 -4.42 -1.59 14.40
C ILE A 123 -5.46 -1.98 13.35
N GLU A 124 -6.37 -1.07 13.00
CA GLU A 124 -7.45 -1.37 12.07
C GLU A 124 -6.93 -1.64 10.66
N ASN A 125 -5.96 -0.85 10.20
CA ASN A 125 -5.31 -1.07 8.90
C ASN A 125 -4.57 -2.42 8.86
N THR A 126 -3.91 -2.79 9.95
CA THR A 126 -3.20 -4.07 10.06
C THR A 126 -4.16 -5.26 10.07
N ILE A 127 -5.25 -5.19 10.83
CA ILE A 127 -6.29 -6.24 10.85
C ILE A 127 -6.86 -6.43 9.45
N TRP A 128 -7.18 -5.34 8.75
CA TRP A 128 -7.68 -5.41 7.38
C TRP A 128 -6.69 -6.13 6.44
N LEU A 129 -5.39 -5.83 6.55
CA LEU A 129 -4.36 -6.49 5.75
C LEU A 129 -4.30 -7.99 6.05
N TRP A 130 -4.26 -8.36 7.32
CA TRP A 130 -4.21 -9.76 7.75
C TRP A 130 -5.45 -10.55 7.33
N ASP A 131 -6.63 -9.95 7.39
CA ASP A 131 -7.88 -10.57 6.96
C ASP A 131 -7.99 -10.69 5.44
N THR A 132 -7.46 -9.72 4.71
CA THR A 132 -7.52 -9.67 3.24
C THR A 132 -6.56 -10.66 2.59
N TYR A 133 -5.30 -10.71 3.05
CA TYR A 133 -4.26 -11.50 2.38
C TYR A 133 -3.93 -12.82 3.07
N GLN A 134 -4.15 -12.91 4.39
CA GLN A 134 -4.03 -14.15 5.17
C GLN A 134 -2.70 -14.91 4.99
N LEU A 135 -1.60 -14.19 4.77
CA LEU A 135 -0.27 -14.79 4.65
C LEU A 135 0.47 -14.72 5.98
N ASP A 136 1.05 -15.84 6.39
CA ASP A 136 1.90 -15.90 7.57
C ASP A 136 3.25 -15.24 7.26
N GLU A 137 3.28 -13.91 7.33
CA GLU A 137 4.43 -13.03 7.10
C GLU A 137 4.40 -11.89 8.14
N GLU A 138 5.57 -11.34 8.46
CA GLU A 138 5.64 -10.19 9.35
C GLU A 138 5.03 -8.94 8.71
N LEU A 139 4.30 -8.18 9.52
CA LEU A 139 3.99 -6.80 9.22
C LEU A 139 5.27 -5.98 9.34
N ARG A 140 5.53 -5.08 8.40
CA ARG A 140 6.64 -4.15 8.45
C ARG A 140 6.13 -2.72 8.55
N LEU A 141 6.56 -2.00 9.58
CA LEU A 141 6.31 -0.58 9.77
C LEU A 141 7.58 0.22 9.45
N MET A 142 7.44 1.34 8.76
CA MET A 142 8.52 2.29 8.52
C MET A 142 8.23 3.56 9.32
N VAL A 143 9.10 3.87 10.28
CA VAL A 143 8.98 5.02 11.18
C VAL A 143 10.33 5.72 11.21
N GLU A 144 10.38 7.00 10.83
CA GLU A 144 11.60 7.83 10.92
C GLU A 144 12.85 7.21 10.24
N GLY A 145 12.64 6.42 9.17
CA GLY A 145 13.72 5.74 8.44
C GLY A 145 14.11 4.37 9.01
N GLU A 146 13.54 3.97 10.15
CA GLU A 146 13.73 2.66 10.75
C GLU A 146 12.58 1.70 10.43
N PHE A 147 12.87 0.39 10.53
CA PHE A 147 11.89 -0.66 10.36
C PHE A 147 11.56 -1.33 11.69
N ILE A 148 10.26 -1.39 12.00
CA ILE A 148 9.71 -2.19 13.10
C ILE A 148 8.93 -3.35 12.47
N TYR A 149 9.10 -4.55 13.02
CA TYR A 149 8.41 -5.74 12.54
C TYR A 149 7.41 -6.20 13.61
N VAL A 150 6.25 -6.70 13.17
CA VAL A 150 5.23 -7.29 14.05
C VAL A 150 4.86 -8.65 13.51
N SER A 151 4.90 -9.66 14.36
CA SER A 151 4.57 -11.03 13.98
C SER A 151 3.13 -11.15 13.49
N TYR A 152 2.89 -12.02 12.51
CA TYR A 152 1.55 -12.23 11.95
C TYR A 152 0.53 -12.55 13.06
N ARG A 153 -0.59 -11.81 13.06
CA ARG A 153 -1.69 -11.94 14.05
C ARG A 153 -1.28 -11.71 15.51
N ASN A 154 -0.09 -11.18 15.78
CA ASN A 154 0.32 -10.84 17.14
C ASN A 154 -0.27 -9.50 17.58
N MET A 155 -1.50 -9.56 18.09
CA MET A 155 -2.25 -8.38 18.53
C MET A 155 -1.62 -7.67 19.74
N GLU A 156 -0.94 -8.39 20.61
CA GLU A 156 -0.27 -7.81 21.78
C GLU A 156 0.93 -6.95 21.34
N GLU A 157 1.80 -7.53 20.50
CA GLU A 157 2.93 -6.83 19.91
C GLU A 157 2.48 -5.59 19.11
N LEU A 158 1.43 -5.73 18.29
CA LEU A 158 0.87 -4.62 17.52
C LEU A 158 0.40 -3.46 18.41
N LYS A 159 -0.31 -3.78 19.51
CA LYS A 159 -0.79 -2.77 20.48
C LYS A 159 0.37 -2.08 21.20
N ASN A 160 1.38 -2.85 21.61
CA ASN A 160 2.57 -2.31 22.29
C ASN A 160 3.34 -1.36 21.36
N VAL A 161 3.50 -1.74 20.08
CA VAL A 161 4.13 -0.90 19.06
C VAL A 161 3.31 0.38 18.85
N GLN A 162 2.00 0.30 18.65
CA GLN A 162 1.17 1.49 18.46
C GLN A 162 1.27 2.44 19.66
N ALA A 163 1.18 1.92 20.88
CA ALA A 163 1.29 2.71 22.10
C ALA A 163 2.65 3.42 22.21
N SER A 164 3.75 2.71 21.90
CA SER A 164 5.09 3.31 21.90
C SER A 164 5.23 4.42 20.86
N LEU A 165 4.68 4.23 19.66
CA LEU A 165 4.71 5.25 18.60
C LEU A 165 3.90 6.51 18.99
N LEU A 166 2.72 6.32 19.57
CA LEU A 166 1.90 7.43 20.05
C LEU A 166 2.59 8.24 21.16
N GLN A 167 3.31 7.57 22.07
CA GLN A 167 4.10 8.24 23.11
C GLN A 167 5.21 9.12 22.50
N ARG A 168 5.91 8.65 21.46
CA ARG A 168 6.97 9.43 20.79
C ARG A 168 6.43 10.71 20.15
N ILE A 169 5.26 10.61 19.51
CA ILE A 169 4.60 11.76 18.89
C ILE A 169 4.17 12.77 19.96
N ALA A 170 3.57 12.30 21.06
CA ALA A 170 3.12 13.18 22.14
C ALA A 170 4.24 13.93 22.87
N VAL A 171 5.50 13.47 22.78
CA VAL A 171 6.66 14.13 23.39
C VAL A 171 7.28 15.18 22.45
N THR A 172 6.94 15.15 21.16
CA THR A 172 7.54 15.99 20.12
C THR A 172 6.70 17.25 19.82
N VAL A 173 5.42 17.26 20.24
CA VAL A 173 4.46 18.37 20.14
C VAL A 173 4.45 19.19 21.42
#